data_AF-A0A1H8B1I2-F1
#
_entry.id   AF-A0A1H8B1I2-F1
#
_cell.length_a   1.000
_cell.length_b   1.000
_cell.length_c   1.000
_cell.angle_alpha   90.00
_cell.angle_beta   90.00
_cell.angle_gamma   90.00
#
_symmetry.space_group_name_H-M   'P 1'
#
loop_
_entity.id
_entity.type
_entity.pdbx_description
1 polymer ?
#
loop_
_entity_poly.entity_id
_entity_poly.type
_entity_poly.pdbx_seq_one_letter_code
_entity_poly.pdbx_strand_id
1 'polypeptide(L)'
;MKRIFLLLVLSLGISYVYAGNFKVLFVNDANLKYTNGKAVKVGDTFKAAEDINWQKDKQAVKAIDMSTKKQLIFLGREWTRKGGFDVLVSSKRLSTHDAAGLPPEQQDPFSGIFDDEYLLLDPIEIPVKESIALDDNNHFEVTFDYGDTRLTKTLKQNGRALVLDKSIFEVDGEKLEPRDIVISIDYIAADNPIPTLAKDKVDIIYIPDVLE
;
A
#
# COMPACT_ATOMS: atom_id res chain seq x y z
N MET A 1 -48.58 -7.35 38.03
CA MET A 1 -47.61 -6.25 37.86
C MET A 1 -46.30 -6.59 38.57
N LYS A 2 -45.17 -6.33 37.91
CA LYS A 2 -43.79 -6.30 38.47
C LYS A 2 -43.07 -7.62 38.80
N ARG A 3 -43.24 -8.68 37.99
CA ARG A 3 -42.26 -9.80 37.92
C ARG A 3 -41.49 -9.83 36.58
N ILE A 4 -41.41 -8.68 35.91
CA ILE A 4 -40.71 -8.50 34.63
C ILE A 4 -39.73 -7.34 34.82
N PHE A 5 -38.78 -7.49 35.75
CA PHE A 5 -37.73 -6.47 35.97
C PHE A 5 -36.35 -7.09 36.22
N LEU A 6 -36.19 -8.40 35.97
CA LEU A 6 -34.97 -9.14 36.25
C LEU A 6 -34.40 -9.89 35.03
N LEU A 7 -34.78 -9.44 33.84
CA LEU A 7 -34.25 -9.91 32.54
C LEU A 7 -33.74 -8.72 31.70
N LEU A 8 -33.23 -7.68 32.35
CA LEU A 8 -32.69 -6.48 31.71
C LEU A 8 -31.25 -6.16 32.17
N VAL A 9 -30.55 -7.17 32.68
CA VAL A 9 -29.13 -7.06 33.12
C VAL A 9 -28.20 -7.98 32.32
N LEU A 10 -28.72 -8.78 31.37
CA LEU A 10 -27.91 -9.70 30.57
C LEU A 10 -27.77 -9.25 29.10
N SER A 11 -27.53 -7.96 28.89
CA SER A 11 -27.01 -7.44 27.63
C SER A 11 -25.83 -6.52 27.89
N LEU A 12 -24.90 -6.95 28.74
CA LEU A 12 -23.51 -6.53 28.61
C LEU A 12 -23.00 -7.20 27.33
N GLY A 13 -23.25 -6.53 26.21
CA GLY A 13 -22.53 -6.79 24.98
C GLY A 13 -21.05 -6.65 25.30
N ILE A 14 -20.36 -7.79 25.42
CA ILE A 14 -18.91 -7.82 25.34
C ILE A 14 -18.62 -7.50 23.88
N SER A 15 -18.61 -6.22 23.55
CA SER A 15 -17.84 -5.74 22.41
C SER A 15 -16.41 -6.12 22.74
N TYR A 16 -15.98 -7.29 22.25
CA TYR A 16 -14.56 -7.59 22.12
C TYR A 16 -14.01 -6.49 21.22
N VAL A 17 -13.51 -5.41 21.84
CA VAL A 17 -12.60 -4.49 21.19
C VAL A 17 -11.45 -5.37 20.77
N TYR A 18 -11.37 -5.64 19.47
CA TYR A 18 -10.28 -6.35 18.87
C TYR A 18 -9.06 -5.44 18.98
N ALA A 19 -8.39 -5.48 20.13
CA ALA A 19 -7.10 -4.85 20.32
C ALA A 19 -6.09 -5.78 19.63
N GLY A 20 -5.90 -5.58 18.32
CA GLY A 20 -4.80 -6.22 17.60
C GLY A 20 -3.50 -5.89 18.33
N ASN A 21 -2.74 -6.91 18.74
CA ASN A 21 -1.41 -6.67 19.27
C ASN A 21 -0.46 -6.62 18.07
N PHE A 22 0.11 -5.46 17.79
CA PHE A 22 1.04 -5.25 16.70
C PHE A 22 2.46 -5.29 17.22
N LYS A 23 3.32 -6.12 16.63
CA LYS A 23 4.76 -6.13 16.94
C LYS A 23 5.52 -5.32 15.91
N VAL A 24 6.26 -4.32 16.37
CA VAL A 24 7.07 -3.44 15.53
C VAL A 24 8.18 -4.25 14.85
N LEU A 25 8.26 -4.13 13.53
CA LEU A 25 9.31 -4.71 12.69
C LEU A 25 10.30 -3.66 12.21
N PHE A 26 9.84 -2.43 11.99
CA PHE A 26 10.66 -1.34 11.50
C PHE A 26 10.08 0.01 11.94
N VAL A 27 10.96 0.98 12.15
CA VAL A 27 10.65 2.39 12.46
C VAL A 27 11.65 3.23 11.70
N ASN A 28 11.19 4.21 10.91
CA ASN A 28 12.11 5.07 10.17
C ASN A 28 12.59 6.30 10.95
N ASP A 29 11.94 6.70 12.06
CA ASP A 29 12.36 7.83 12.89
C ASP A 29 12.80 7.37 14.29
N ALA A 30 14.06 7.59 14.62
CA ALA A 30 14.64 7.22 15.91
C ALA A 30 14.07 8.00 17.11
N ASN A 31 13.46 9.17 16.86
CA ASN A 31 12.86 10.02 17.88
C ASN A 31 11.37 9.72 18.10
N LEU A 32 10.78 8.80 17.32
CA LEU A 32 9.38 8.44 17.45
C LEU A 32 9.09 7.86 18.84
N LYS A 33 8.01 8.35 19.45
CA LYS A 33 7.60 7.95 20.81
C LYS A 33 6.18 7.46 20.81
N TYR A 34 5.87 6.58 21.75
CA TYR A 34 4.50 6.34 22.17
C TYR A 34 3.94 7.57 22.89
N THR A 35 2.62 7.65 23.00
CA THR A 35 1.90 8.72 23.71
C THR A 35 2.29 8.83 25.19
N ASN A 36 2.77 7.74 25.80
CA ASN A 36 3.31 7.71 27.16
C ASN A 36 4.77 8.21 27.28
N GLY A 37 5.38 8.66 26.18
CA GLY A 37 6.74 9.20 26.13
C GLY A 37 7.87 8.18 25.96
N LYS A 38 7.58 6.87 25.99
CA LYS A 38 8.59 5.82 25.70
C LYS A 38 8.94 5.87 24.20
N ALA A 39 10.22 5.75 23.86
CA ALA A 39 10.65 5.60 22.47
C ALA A 39 10.06 4.31 21.84
N VAL A 40 9.57 4.42 20.61
CA VAL A 40 9.13 3.27 19.80
C VAL A 40 10.37 2.54 19.31
N LYS A 41 10.46 1.23 19.55
CA LYS A 41 11.59 0.41 19.11
C LYS A 41 11.14 -0.82 18.37
N VAL A 42 12.00 -1.32 17.47
CA VAL A 42 11.82 -2.62 16.83
C VAL A 42 11.69 -3.70 17.92
N GLY A 43 10.68 -4.55 17.76
CA GLY A 43 10.33 -5.60 18.72
C GLY A 43 9.35 -5.17 19.81
N ASP A 44 9.07 -3.88 19.98
CA ASP A 44 7.99 -3.44 20.88
C ASP A 44 6.62 -3.92 20.38
N THR A 45 5.67 -4.00 21.29
CA THR A 45 4.26 -4.33 20.99
C THR A 45 3.37 -3.16 21.37
N PHE A 46 2.41 -2.83 20.51
CA PHE A 46 1.39 -1.82 20.75
C PHE A 46 0.01 -2.32 20.32
N LYS A 47 -1.07 -1.67 20.78
CA LYS A 47 -2.44 -2.15 20.56
C LYS A 47 -3.18 -1.37 19.48
N ALA A 48 -2.81 -0.11 19.30
CA ALA A 48 -3.49 0.78 18.38
C ALA A 48 -2.47 1.78 17.79
N ALA A 49 -2.66 2.21 16.55
CA ALA A 49 -1.76 3.18 15.90
C ALA A 49 -1.74 4.52 16.66
N GLU A 50 -2.83 4.81 17.36
CA GLU A 50 -3.07 5.95 18.24
C GLU A 50 -2.19 5.92 19.49
N ASP A 51 -1.59 4.77 19.82
CA ASP A 51 -0.59 4.67 20.89
C ASP A 51 0.72 5.35 20.49
N ILE A 52 0.94 5.63 19.20
CA ILE A 52 2.14 6.28 18.67
C ILE A 52 1.90 7.79 18.54
N ASN A 53 2.82 8.58 19.10
CA ASN A 53 2.82 10.03 18.99
C ASN A 53 3.54 10.45 17.70
N TRP A 54 2.78 10.58 16.62
CA TRP A 54 3.27 11.04 15.33
C TRP A 54 3.59 12.55 15.36
N GLN A 55 4.80 12.92 14.94
CA GLN A 55 5.35 14.27 15.04
C GLN A 55 5.78 14.84 13.68
N LYS A 56 6.17 13.97 12.75
CA LYS A 56 6.65 14.38 11.42
C LYS A 56 5.87 13.64 10.34
N ASP A 57 5.79 14.29 9.19
CA ASP A 57 5.29 13.67 7.98
C ASP A 57 6.19 12.50 7.58
N LYS A 58 5.60 11.47 6.95
CA LYS A 58 6.32 10.26 6.52
C LYS A 58 7.00 9.46 7.64
N GLN A 59 6.73 9.76 8.91
CA GLN A 59 7.03 8.80 9.97
C GLN A 59 6.26 7.52 9.69
N ALA A 60 6.98 6.41 9.72
CA ALA A 60 6.47 5.11 9.34
C ALA A 60 6.88 4.07 10.38
N VAL A 61 5.91 3.23 10.72
CA VAL A 61 6.13 2.02 11.52
C VAL A 61 5.60 0.84 10.74
N LYS A 62 6.47 -0.12 10.41
CA LYS A 62 6.03 -1.42 9.91
C LYS A 62 5.82 -2.33 11.12
N ALA A 63 4.68 -2.98 11.19
CA ALA A 63 4.40 -3.94 12.25
C ALA A 63 3.74 -5.20 11.70
N ILE A 64 3.81 -6.28 12.47
CA ILE A 64 3.03 -7.49 12.21
C ILE A 64 1.89 -7.57 13.21
N ASP A 65 0.68 -7.75 12.70
CA ASP A 65 -0.46 -8.13 13.51
C ASP A 65 -0.25 -9.54 14.05
N MET A 66 -0.16 -9.66 15.37
CA MET A 66 0.15 -10.93 16.01
C MET A 66 -0.99 -11.95 15.91
N SER A 67 -2.23 -11.53 15.64
CA SER A 67 -3.36 -12.46 15.44
C SER A 67 -3.45 -12.95 14.00
N THR A 68 -3.41 -12.04 13.03
CA THR A 68 -3.58 -12.39 11.61
C THR A 68 -2.27 -12.74 10.91
N LYS A 69 -1.12 -12.46 11.54
CA LYS A 69 0.23 -12.56 10.97
C LYS A 69 0.45 -11.67 9.74
N LYS A 70 -0.46 -10.74 9.46
CA LYS A 70 -0.32 -9.78 8.37
C LYS A 70 0.64 -8.67 8.78
N GLN A 71 1.51 -8.27 7.85
CA GLN A 71 2.32 -7.07 8.02
C GLN A 71 1.48 -5.85 7.63
N LEU A 72 1.73 -4.71 8.27
CA LEU A 72 1.04 -3.44 8.07
C LEU A 72 2.06 -2.31 8.17
N ILE A 73 1.82 -1.23 7.43
CA ILE A 73 2.59 0.01 7.55
C ILE A 73 1.66 1.07 8.15
N PHE A 74 2.12 1.72 9.21
CA PHE A 74 1.44 2.81 9.88
C PHE A 74 2.17 4.11 9.55
N LEU A 75 1.45 5.14 9.11
CA LEU A 75 2.02 6.42 8.70
C LEU A 75 1.51 7.57 9.60
N GLY A 76 2.41 8.49 9.92
CA GLY A 76 2.12 9.63 10.79
C GLY A 76 1.19 10.69 10.22
N ARG A 77 1.03 10.75 8.89
CA ARG A 77 0.24 11.81 8.22
C ARG A 77 -1.18 11.41 7.82
N GLU A 78 -1.50 10.12 7.73
CA GLU A 78 -2.72 9.67 7.03
C GLU A 78 -3.89 9.26 7.91
N TRP A 79 -3.75 9.24 9.23
CA TRP A 79 -4.91 9.05 10.10
C TRP A 79 -5.88 10.25 10.15
N THR A 80 -5.60 11.34 9.41
CA THR A 80 -6.56 12.46 9.26
C THR A 80 -7.40 12.44 7.97
N ARG A 81 -7.11 11.59 6.97
CA ARG A 81 -7.99 11.42 5.79
C ARG A 81 -7.81 10.06 5.09
N LYS A 82 -8.37 9.01 5.69
CA LYS A 82 -9.18 7.93 5.07
C LYS A 82 -9.43 6.90 6.18
N GLY A 83 -10.69 6.54 6.38
CA GLY A 83 -11.13 5.71 7.50
C GLY A 83 -10.34 4.40 7.59
N GLY A 84 -10.11 3.96 8.83
CA GLY A 84 -9.29 2.81 9.17
C GLY A 84 -9.66 1.53 8.44
N PHE A 85 -8.69 0.62 8.45
CA PHE A 85 -8.65 -0.74 7.88
C PHE A 85 -8.12 -0.94 6.46
N ASP A 86 -7.87 0.11 5.66
CA ASP A 86 -7.47 -0.08 4.26
C ASP A 86 -5.98 0.08 3.92
N VAL A 87 -5.11 0.30 4.90
CA VAL A 87 -3.65 0.15 4.70
C VAL A 87 -3.27 -1.33 4.84
N LEU A 88 -3.92 -2.16 4.03
CA LEU A 88 -3.50 -3.53 3.81
C LEU A 88 -2.34 -3.50 2.81
N VAL A 89 -1.23 -4.14 3.19
CA VAL A 89 -0.39 -4.90 2.25
C VAL A 89 -1.27 -5.47 1.16
N SER A 90 -1.23 -4.91 -0.07
CA SER A 90 -1.77 -5.47 -1.32
C SER A 90 -2.88 -6.51 -1.11
N SER A 91 -3.92 -6.16 -0.36
CA SER A 91 -5.02 -7.08 -0.09
C SER A 91 -6.21 -6.48 -0.77
N LYS A 92 -6.27 -6.78 -2.07
CA LYS A 92 -7.47 -6.81 -2.90
C LYS A 92 -8.57 -5.92 -2.34
N ARG A 93 -8.44 -4.61 -2.50
CA ARG A 93 -9.65 -3.82 -2.66
C ARG A 93 -10.19 -4.25 -4.00
N LEU A 94 -11.22 -5.09 -3.97
CA LEU A 94 -12.07 -5.28 -5.12
C LEU A 94 -12.65 -3.89 -5.41
N SER A 95 -12.05 -3.14 -6.33
CA SER A 95 -12.61 -1.88 -6.77
C SER A 95 -13.96 -2.19 -7.42
N THR A 96 -15.05 -2.01 -6.66
CA THR A 96 -16.42 -2.07 -7.18
C THR A 96 -16.75 -0.72 -7.81
N HIS A 97 -16.34 -0.57 -9.07
CA HIS A 97 -16.81 0.32 -10.15
C HIS A 97 -15.66 0.33 -11.15
N ASP A 98 -15.66 -0.41 -12.25
CA ASP A 98 -16.57 -0.27 -13.39
C ASP A 98 -16.63 -1.59 -14.18
N ALA A 99 -17.70 -1.79 -14.97
CA ALA A 99 -17.96 -2.94 -15.85
C ALA A 99 -18.77 -4.12 -15.30
N ALA A 100 -19.53 -3.96 -14.20
CA ALA A 100 -20.61 -4.89 -13.87
C ALA A 100 -21.74 -4.78 -14.92
N GLY A 101 -21.60 -5.49 -16.04
CA GLY A 101 -22.60 -5.54 -17.12
C GLY A 101 -22.05 -5.51 -18.54
N LEU A 102 -20.75 -5.28 -18.74
CA LEU A 102 -20.14 -5.36 -20.08
C LEU A 102 -19.72 -6.80 -20.41
N PRO A 103 -19.89 -7.24 -21.68
CA PRO A 103 -19.32 -8.49 -22.14
C PRO A 103 -17.81 -8.56 -21.83
N PRO A 104 -17.24 -9.76 -21.53
CA PRO A 104 -15.83 -9.91 -21.20
C PRO A 104 -14.87 -9.27 -22.21
N GLU A 105 -15.23 -9.28 -23.50
CA GLU A 105 -14.48 -8.66 -24.59
C GLU A 105 -14.45 -7.12 -24.58
N GLN A 106 -15.28 -6.47 -23.76
CA GLN A 106 -15.34 -5.00 -23.59
C GLN A 106 -14.82 -4.55 -22.23
N GLN A 107 -14.36 -5.47 -21.38
CA GLN A 107 -13.74 -5.13 -20.11
C GLN A 107 -12.26 -4.80 -20.34
N ASP A 108 -11.80 -3.71 -19.75
CA ASP A 108 -10.37 -3.39 -19.70
C ASP A 108 -9.62 -4.57 -19.05
N PRO A 109 -8.70 -5.24 -19.77
CA PRO A 109 -7.97 -6.38 -19.25
C PRO A 109 -7.15 -6.01 -18.00
N PHE A 110 -6.78 -4.74 -17.83
CA PHE A 110 -5.98 -4.25 -16.70
C PHE A 110 -6.80 -3.84 -15.48
N SER A 111 -8.13 -3.80 -15.60
CA SER A 111 -9.02 -3.41 -14.50
C SER A 111 -8.78 -4.25 -13.25
N GLY A 112 -8.53 -3.58 -12.13
CA GLY A 112 -8.30 -4.20 -10.82
C GLY A 112 -6.92 -4.85 -10.63
N ILE A 113 -5.95 -4.63 -11.53
CA ILE A 113 -4.56 -5.02 -11.32
C ILE A 113 -3.82 -3.97 -10.49
N PHE A 114 -4.00 -2.70 -10.85
CA PHE A 114 -3.32 -1.57 -10.23
C PHE A 114 -4.26 -0.82 -9.29
N ASP A 115 -3.75 -0.50 -8.10
CA ASP A 115 -4.38 0.40 -7.16
C ASP A 115 -4.09 1.85 -7.54
N ASP A 116 -4.83 2.79 -6.94
CA ASP A 116 -4.62 4.23 -7.16
C ASP A 116 -3.39 4.77 -6.42
N GLU A 117 -2.90 4.07 -5.40
CA GLU A 117 -1.84 4.56 -4.51
C GLU A 117 -0.98 3.41 -3.98
N TYR A 118 0.33 3.62 -3.91
CA TYR A 118 1.29 2.67 -3.35
C TYR A 118 2.24 3.36 -2.36
N LEU A 119 2.33 2.76 -1.17
CA LEU A 119 3.27 3.17 -0.11
C LEU A 119 4.61 2.46 -0.27
N LEU A 120 5.59 3.14 -0.85
CA LEU A 120 6.87 2.55 -1.24
C LEU A 120 7.91 2.60 -0.12
N LEU A 121 7.75 1.71 0.87
CA LEU A 121 8.77 1.40 1.88
C LEU A 121 9.64 0.22 1.45
N ASP A 122 8.97 -0.90 1.15
CA ASP A 122 9.55 -2.15 0.66
C ASP A 122 9.11 -2.38 -0.80
N PRO A 123 9.76 -3.31 -1.53
CA PRO A 123 9.26 -3.77 -2.82
C PRO A 123 7.81 -4.28 -2.72
N ILE A 124 6.98 -3.88 -3.67
CA ILE A 124 5.57 -4.27 -3.77
C ILE A 124 5.44 -5.22 -4.96
N GLU A 125 4.89 -6.41 -4.70
CA GLU A 125 4.53 -7.37 -5.75
C GLU A 125 3.07 -7.15 -6.16
N ILE A 126 2.85 -6.83 -7.43
CA ILE A 126 1.53 -6.60 -8.03
C ILE A 126 1.20 -7.82 -8.90
N PRO A 127 0.27 -8.70 -8.46
CA PRO A 127 -0.08 -9.89 -9.22
C PRO A 127 -0.77 -9.54 -10.55
N VAL A 128 -0.32 -10.14 -11.65
CA VAL A 128 -0.90 -9.95 -12.98
C VAL A 128 -1.87 -11.09 -13.30
N LYS A 129 -2.95 -10.79 -14.02
CA LYS A 129 -3.92 -11.81 -14.48
C LYS A 129 -3.26 -12.78 -15.46
N GLU A 130 -3.60 -14.07 -15.37
CA GLU A 130 -3.05 -15.12 -16.27
C GLU A 130 -3.33 -14.87 -17.75
N SER A 131 -4.39 -14.13 -18.06
CA SER A 131 -4.76 -13.76 -19.43
C SER A 131 -3.83 -12.74 -20.08
N ILE A 132 -2.94 -12.11 -19.31
CA ILE A 132 -1.99 -11.11 -19.80
C ILE A 132 -0.63 -11.78 -19.94
N ALA A 133 -0.04 -11.66 -21.13
CA ALA A 133 1.32 -12.16 -21.37
C ALA A 133 2.32 -11.32 -20.57
N LEU A 134 3.32 -11.97 -20.00
CA LEU A 134 4.36 -11.31 -19.22
C LEU A 134 5.69 -12.02 -19.49
N ASP A 135 6.55 -11.38 -20.27
CA ASP A 135 7.87 -11.87 -20.68
C ASP A 135 8.73 -10.68 -21.16
N ASP A 136 9.90 -10.95 -21.75
CA ASP A 136 10.83 -9.91 -22.21
C ASP A 136 10.28 -9.06 -23.37
N ASN A 137 9.26 -9.54 -24.09
CA ASN A 137 8.61 -8.82 -25.20
C ASN A 137 7.21 -8.31 -24.82
N ASN A 138 6.68 -8.73 -23.68
CA ASN A 138 5.37 -8.36 -23.16
C ASN A 138 5.54 -7.84 -21.73
N HIS A 139 5.62 -6.53 -21.57
CA HIS A 139 6.02 -5.93 -20.30
C HIS A 139 5.22 -4.67 -19.96
N PHE A 140 5.30 -4.28 -18.70
CA PHE A 140 4.72 -3.03 -18.24
C PHE A 140 5.80 -1.98 -18.06
N GLU A 141 5.49 -0.76 -18.46
CA GLU A 141 6.34 0.41 -18.26
C GLU A 141 5.62 1.42 -17.37
N VAL A 142 6.37 2.05 -16.47
CA VAL A 142 5.92 3.20 -15.70
C VAL A 142 6.55 4.45 -16.28
N THR A 143 5.74 5.49 -16.43
CA THR A 143 6.17 6.78 -16.91
C THR A 143 5.79 7.86 -15.91
N PHE A 144 6.73 8.75 -15.59
CA PHE A 144 6.52 9.85 -14.65
C PHE A 144 7.43 11.03 -14.94
N ASP A 145 7.04 12.21 -14.47
CA ASP A 145 7.84 13.41 -14.59
C ASP A 145 8.76 13.54 -13.36
N TYR A 146 10.03 13.83 -13.60
CA TYR A 146 11.05 14.05 -12.58
C TYR A 146 11.79 15.36 -12.87
N GLY A 147 11.32 16.45 -12.23
CA GLY A 147 11.75 17.80 -12.61
C GLY A 147 11.25 18.13 -14.01
N ASP A 148 12.15 18.52 -14.90
CA ASP A 148 11.84 18.85 -16.30
C ASP A 148 11.95 17.64 -17.25
N THR A 149 12.26 16.45 -16.73
CA THR A 149 12.49 15.24 -17.52
C THR A 149 11.37 14.24 -17.30
N ARG A 150 10.81 13.71 -18.39
CA ARG A 150 9.91 12.55 -18.35
C ARG A 150 10.73 11.27 -18.39
N LEU A 151 10.58 10.42 -17.38
CA LEU A 151 11.28 9.15 -17.26
C LEU A 151 10.32 8.00 -17.53
N THR A 152 10.80 6.98 -18.24
CA THR A 152 10.09 5.72 -18.48
C THR A 152 10.94 4.56 -17.99
N LYS A 153 10.34 3.63 -17.25
CA LYS A 153 11.00 2.48 -16.64
C LYS A 153 10.18 1.22 -16.85
N THR A 154 10.80 0.16 -17.34
CA THR A 154 10.19 -1.17 -17.35
C THR A 154 10.08 -1.71 -15.92
N LEU A 155 8.89 -2.16 -15.53
CA LEU A 155 8.68 -2.83 -14.25
C LEU A 155 9.36 -4.19 -14.27
N LYS A 156 10.11 -4.49 -13.20
CA LYS A 156 10.73 -5.79 -13.00
C LYS A 156 9.65 -6.85 -12.84
N GLN A 157 9.99 -8.09 -13.19
CA GLN A 157 9.09 -9.23 -13.08
C GLN A 157 9.63 -10.21 -12.03
N ASN A 158 8.74 -10.73 -11.19
CA ASN A 158 9.01 -11.86 -10.31
C ASN A 158 7.91 -12.92 -10.50
N GLY A 159 8.18 -13.91 -11.36
CA GLY A 159 7.18 -14.89 -11.76
C GLY A 159 5.99 -14.21 -12.45
N ARG A 160 4.81 -14.28 -11.84
CA ARG A 160 3.56 -13.65 -12.33
C ARG A 160 3.22 -12.33 -11.65
N ALA A 161 4.16 -11.73 -10.93
CA ALA A 161 4.00 -10.42 -10.33
C ALA A 161 4.94 -9.40 -10.98
N LEU A 162 4.47 -8.16 -11.07
CA LEU A 162 5.32 -7.00 -11.31
C LEU A 162 5.90 -6.55 -9.97
N VAL A 163 7.14 -6.12 -9.97
CA VAL A 163 7.82 -5.61 -8.78
C VAL A 163 7.98 -4.09 -8.93
N LEU A 164 7.27 -3.37 -8.07
CA LEU A 164 7.43 -1.93 -7.89
C LEU A 164 8.33 -1.70 -6.67
N ASP A 165 9.52 -1.16 -6.88
CA ASP A 165 10.51 -0.90 -5.83
C ASP A 165 11.15 0.49 -6.00
N LYS A 166 12.04 0.86 -5.09
CA LYS A 166 12.72 2.17 -5.10
C LYS A 166 13.67 2.37 -6.30
N SER A 167 13.93 1.35 -7.14
CA SER A 167 14.76 1.50 -8.34
C SER A 167 14.11 2.28 -9.46
N ILE A 168 12.80 2.59 -9.34
CA ILE A 168 12.17 3.59 -10.21
C ILE A 168 12.88 4.95 -10.14
N PHE A 169 13.54 5.25 -9.01
CA PHE A 169 14.38 6.45 -8.82
C PHE A 169 15.85 6.23 -9.21
N GLU A 170 16.20 5.20 -9.99
CA GLU A 170 17.58 4.98 -10.45
C GLU A 170 17.67 5.20 -11.97
N VAL A 171 18.62 6.00 -12.44
CA VAL A 171 18.91 6.22 -13.87
C VAL A 171 20.38 5.97 -14.11
N ASP A 172 20.71 5.06 -15.04
CA ASP A 172 22.09 4.69 -15.38
C ASP A 172 22.98 4.30 -14.18
N GLY A 173 22.36 3.69 -13.16
CA GLY A 173 23.02 3.29 -11.91
C GLY A 173 23.16 4.41 -10.87
N GLU A 174 22.77 5.64 -11.20
CA GLU A 174 22.72 6.76 -10.26
C GLU A 174 21.34 6.85 -9.60
N LYS A 175 21.34 7.01 -8.28
CA LYS A 175 20.11 7.23 -7.50
C LYS A 175 19.70 8.68 -7.57
N LEU A 176 18.53 8.93 -8.13
CA LEU A 176 17.83 10.20 -8.04
C LEU A 176 17.34 10.42 -6.61
N GLU A 177 17.15 11.69 -6.22
CA GLU A 177 16.54 12.02 -4.94
C GLU A 177 15.11 11.46 -4.88
N PRO A 178 14.80 10.55 -3.94
CA PRO A 178 13.48 9.97 -3.86
C PRO A 178 12.44 10.99 -3.41
N ARG A 179 11.25 10.93 -3.99
CA ARG A 179 10.13 11.84 -3.70
C ARG A 179 8.80 11.17 -4.03
N ASP A 180 7.71 11.81 -3.63
CA ASP A 180 6.39 11.38 -4.08
C ASP A 180 6.24 11.72 -5.57
N ILE A 181 5.73 10.78 -6.35
CA ILE A 181 5.54 10.92 -7.79
C ILE A 181 4.18 10.38 -8.19
N VAL A 182 3.66 10.88 -9.31
CA VAL A 182 2.48 10.32 -9.97
C VAL A 182 2.95 9.59 -11.23
N ILE A 183 2.60 8.32 -11.35
CA ILE A 183 2.99 7.47 -12.48
C ILE A 183 1.78 7.18 -13.38
N SER A 184 2.07 6.99 -14.67
CA SER A 184 1.21 6.27 -15.63
C SER A 184 1.83 4.91 -15.90
N ILE A 185 1.00 3.89 -16.06
CA ILE A 185 1.40 2.51 -16.31
C ILE A 185 0.84 2.10 -17.66
N ASP A 186 1.74 1.72 -18.57
CA ASP A 186 1.40 1.24 -19.90
C ASP A 186 1.86 -0.21 -20.07
N TYR A 187 1.11 -0.98 -20.86
CA TYR A 187 1.47 -2.33 -21.28
C TYR A 187 1.95 -2.30 -22.73
N ILE A 188 3.12 -2.90 -22.97
CA ILE A 188 3.72 -3.05 -24.29
C ILE A 188 3.58 -4.51 -24.71
N ALA A 189 2.90 -4.77 -25.83
CA ALA A 189 2.70 -6.11 -26.35
C ALA A 189 3.69 -6.41 -27.49
N ALA A 190 4.14 -7.66 -27.58
CA ALA A 190 5.11 -8.07 -28.61
C ALA A 190 4.58 -7.88 -30.05
N ASP A 191 3.26 -8.05 -30.24
CA ASP A 191 2.59 -7.94 -31.54
C ASP A 191 2.13 -6.51 -31.87
N ASN A 192 2.19 -5.60 -30.90
CA ASN A 192 1.83 -4.20 -31.07
C ASN A 192 2.72 -3.29 -30.20
N PRO A 193 3.70 -2.60 -30.80
CA PRO A 193 4.60 -1.73 -30.05
C PRO A 193 3.93 -0.43 -29.58
N ILE A 194 2.66 -0.20 -29.92
CA ILE A 194 1.90 0.95 -29.41
C ILE A 194 1.53 0.67 -27.94
N PRO A 195 1.98 1.52 -27.00
CA PRO A 195 1.64 1.35 -25.59
C PRO A 195 0.13 1.35 -25.36
N THR A 196 -0.36 0.38 -24.60
CA THR A 196 -1.75 0.32 -24.15
C THR A 196 -1.82 0.80 -22.71
N LEU A 197 -2.52 1.90 -22.47
CA LEU A 197 -2.67 2.45 -21.11
C LEU A 197 -3.36 1.44 -20.20
N ALA A 198 -2.66 1.03 -19.14
CA ALA A 198 -3.17 0.11 -18.14
C ALA A 198 -3.74 0.84 -16.92
N LYS A 199 -3.09 1.92 -16.50
CA LYS A 199 -3.57 2.79 -15.42
C LYS A 199 -2.90 4.16 -15.48
N ASP A 200 -3.67 5.23 -15.41
CA ASP A 200 -3.15 6.58 -15.28
C ASP A 200 -3.33 7.10 -13.84
N LYS A 201 -2.47 8.04 -13.44
CA LYS A 201 -2.50 8.76 -12.15
C LYS A 201 -2.45 7.85 -10.92
N VAL A 202 -1.42 7.02 -10.85
CA VAL A 202 -1.12 6.23 -9.64
C VAL A 202 -0.15 7.02 -8.76
N ASP A 203 -0.54 7.27 -7.51
CA ASP A 203 0.28 7.96 -6.53
C ASP A 203 1.31 7.01 -5.91
N ILE A 204 2.60 7.31 -6.08
CA ILE A 204 3.69 6.60 -5.40
C ILE A 204 4.17 7.47 -4.25
N ILE A 205 3.85 7.05 -3.03
CA ILE A 205 4.27 7.73 -1.81
C ILE A 205 5.58 7.11 -1.34
N TYR A 206 6.68 7.85 -1.50
CA TYR A 206 7.98 7.39 -1.06
C TYR A 206 8.11 7.48 0.46
N ILE A 207 8.45 6.35 1.08
CA ILE A 207 8.74 6.28 2.52
C ILE A 207 10.26 6.09 2.71
N PRO A 208 10.94 7.07 3.35
CA PRO A 208 12.37 6.96 3.62
C PRO A 208 12.66 5.89 4.65
N ASP A 209 13.81 5.21 4.49
CA ASP A 209 14.28 4.19 5.44
C ASP A 209 14.73 4.80 6.77
N VAL A 210 15.22 6.05 6.71
CA VAL A 210 15.57 6.86 7.87
C VAL A 210 15.01 8.26 7.67
N LEU A 211 14.27 8.74 8.66
CA LEU A 211 13.72 10.08 8.72
C LEU A 211 14.51 10.87 9.76
N GLU A 212 15.28 11.86 9.30
CA GLU A 212 16.07 12.76 10.16
C GLU A 212 15.18 13.72 10.97
#